data_AF-A0AAN9SQT4-F1
#
_entry.id   AF-A0AAN9SQT4-F1
#
_cell.length_a   1.000
_cell.length_b   1.000
_cell.length_c   1.000
_cell.angle_alpha   90.00
_cell.angle_beta   90.00
_cell.angle_gamma   90.00
#
_symmetry.space_group_name_H-M   'P 1'
#
loop_
_entity.id
_entity.type
_entity.pdbx_description
1 polymer ?
#
loop_
_entity_poly.entity_id
_entity_poly.type
_entity_poly.pdbx_seq_one_letter_code
_entity_poly.pdbx_strand_id
1 'polypeptide(L)'
;MKPKIYGPPESAITKEVTESHIGYGIIEKKLLHPHLRFTMAVNALAHEILINAYGIIERSFSPHTYSMELRLVAYDQIWRFDVQALPNDLI
;
A
#
# COMPACT_ATOMS: atom_id res chain seq x y z
N MET A 1 -22.30 -0.65 6.29
CA MET A 1 -21.34 -1.14 7.31
C MET A 1 -20.02 -0.39 7.09
N LYS A 2 -19.51 0.34 8.09
CA LYS A 2 -18.27 1.13 7.97
C LYS A 2 -17.10 0.36 8.58
N PRO A 3 -15.96 0.17 7.89
CA PRO A 3 -14.78 -0.41 8.53
C PRO A 3 -14.21 0.59 9.53
N LYS A 4 -14.05 0.15 10.78
CA LYS A 4 -13.64 0.94 11.93
C LYS A 4 -12.12 0.93 12.01
N ILE A 5 -11.47 1.89 11.37
CA ILE A 5 -10.03 2.16 11.57
C ILE A 5 -9.92 3.61 12.06
N TYR A 6 -9.90 3.79 13.38
CA TYR A 6 -9.13 4.85 14.04
C TYR A 6 -9.17 4.67 15.57
N GLY A 7 -8.02 4.41 16.18
CA GLY A 7 -7.78 4.62 17.61
C GLY A 7 -7.41 6.08 17.91
N PRO A 8 -7.37 6.52 19.18
CA PRO A 8 -7.23 7.93 19.52
C PRO A 8 -5.89 8.53 19.01
N PRO A 9 -5.89 9.80 18.55
CA PRO A 9 -4.72 10.42 17.93
C PRO A 9 -3.56 10.76 18.90
N GLU A 10 -3.71 10.57 20.21
CA GLU A 10 -2.72 11.02 21.20
C GLU A 10 -2.54 10.04 22.39
N SER A 11 -2.32 8.75 22.14
CA SER A 11 -1.86 7.88 23.24
C SER A 11 -0.34 7.98 23.38
N ALA A 12 0.13 8.62 24.45
CA ALA A 12 1.56 8.70 24.83
C ALA A 12 2.23 7.31 24.91
N ILE A 13 1.45 6.25 25.07
CA ILE A 13 1.89 4.85 25.09
C ILE A 13 2.41 4.39 23.72
N THR A 14 1.91 4.94 22.61
CA THR A 14 2.33 4.53 21.25
C THR A 14 3.74 5.00 20.91
N LYS A 15 4.25 6.07 21.54
CA LYS A 15 5.64 6.51 21.31
C LYS A 15 6.65 5.65 22.09
N GLU A 16 6.38 5.37 23.36
CA GLU A 16 7.25 4.55 24.22
C GLU A 16 7.39 3.10 23.70
N VAL A 17 6.30 2.47 23.27
CA VAL A 17 6.32 1.07 22.79
C VAL A 17 6.98 0.95 21.40
N THR A 18 6.96 2.01 20.58
CA THR A 18 7.74 2.04 19.34
C THR A 18 9.23 2.28 19.56
N GLU A 19 9.62 2.94 20.64
CA GLU A 19 11.02 3.28 20.94
C GLU A 19 11.75 2.20 21.76
N SER A 20 11.05 1.21 22.33
CA SER A 20 11.70 0.13 23.10
C SER A 20 12.36 -0.97 22.27
N HIS A 21 12.29 -0.94 20.93
CA HIS A 21 12.86 -1.97 20.02
C HIS A 21 14.09 -1.51 19.22
N ILE A 22 14.77 -0.45 19.66
CA ILE A 22 15.82 0.27 18.92
C ILE A 22 17.08 -0.56 18.58
N GLY A 23 17.22 -1.83 18.97
CA GLY A 23 18.34 -2.69 18.53
C GLY A 23 18.22 -3.24 17.10
N TYR A 24 17.05 -3.78 16.74
CA TYR A 24 16.82 -4.47 15.45
C TYR A 24 16.24 -3.56 14.37
N GLY A 25 15.45 -2.56 14.74
CA GLY A 25 14.77 -1.67 13.80
C GLY A 25 15.71 -0.78 12.99
N ILE A 26 16.93 -0.49 13.47
CA ILE A 26 17.85 0.43 12.77
C ILE A 26 18.40 -0.21 11.49
N ILE A 27 18.74 -1.50 11.53
CA ILE A 27 19.31 -2.21 10.37
C ILE A 27 18.23 -2.46 9.32
N GLU A 28 17.06 -2.94 9.74
CA GLU A 28 15.91 -3.13 8.83
C GLU A 28 15.45 -1.81 8.21
N LYS A 29 15.32 -0.75 9.03
CA LYS A 29 14.99 0.59 8.53
C LYS A 29 16.04 1.09 7.55
N LYS A 30 17.34 0.90 7.83
CA LYS A 30 18.41 1.32 6.93
C LYS A 30 18.41 0.54 5.62
N LEU A 31 18.04 -0.73 5.65
CA LEU A 31 17.94 -1.58 4.47
C LEU A 31 16.71 -1.23 3.62
N LEU A 32 15.53 -1.10 4.23
CA LEU A 32 14.26 -0.89 3.52
C LEU A 32 14.04 0.56 3.07
N HIS A 33 14.55 1.54 3.82
CA HIS A 33 14.34 2.96 3.52
C HIS A 33 14.73 3.38 2.10
N PRO A 34 15.89 3.00 1.52
CA PRO A 34 16.19 3.32 0.13
C PRO A 34 15.23 2.67 -0.87
N HIS A 35 14.70 1.48 -0.59
CA HIS A 35 13.77 0.76 -1.47
C HIS A 35 12.34 1.29 -1.43
N LEU A 36 11.95 1.95 -0.34
CA LEU A 36 10.62 2.56 -0.16
C LEU A 36 10.62 4.08 -0.36
N ARG A 37 11.78 4.65 -0.71
CA ARG A 37 11.95 6.08 -0.91
C ARG A 37 11.03 6.52 -2.06
N PHE A 38 10.08 7.40 -1.75
CA PHE A 38 9.04 7.94 -2.65
C PHE A 38 7.79 7.08 -2.90
N THR A 39 7.71 5.84 -2.42
CA THR A 39 6.52 4.98 -2.66
C THR A 39 5.22 5.68 -2.25
N MET A 40 5.18 6.31 -1.07
CA MET A 40 3.99 7.03 -0.62
C MET A 40 3.69 8.29 -1.43
N ALA A 41 4.72 9.04 -1.84
CA ALA A 41 4.54 10.28 -2.60
C ALA A 41 3.97 9.99 -4.00
N VAL A 42 4.50 8.96 -4.67
CA VAL A 42 4.00 8.53 -5.99
C VAL A 42 2.60 7.95 -5.87
N ASN A 43 2.32 7.12 -4.85
CA ASN A 43 0.98 6.58 -4.64
C ASN A 43 -0.05 7.69 -4.38
N ALA A 44 0.27 8.67 -3.54
CA ALA A 44 -0.62 9.80 -3.28
C ALA A 44 -0.95 10.59 -4.55
N LEU A 45 0.07 10.89 -5.37
CA LEU A 45 -0.15 11.57 -6.65
C LEU A 45 -0.98 10.71 -7.60
N ALA A 46 -0.72 9.40 -7.68
CA ALA A 46 -1.52 8.49 -8.50
C ALA A 46 -2.99 8.50 -8.07
N HIS A 47 -3.29 8.54 -6.76
CA HIS A 47 -4.65 8.68 -6.25
C HIS A 47 -5.31 10.01 -6.66
N GLU A 48 -4.55 11.07 -6.88
CA GLU A 48 -5.08 12.39 -7.26
C GLU A 48 -5.31 12.53 -8.77
N ILE A 49 -4.48 11.93 -9.62
CA ILE A 49 -4.51 12.18 -11.08
C ILE A 49 -4.77 10.93 -11.94
N LEU A 50 -4.40 9.75 -11.45
CA LEU A 50 -4.34 8.53 -12.25
C LEU A 50 -5.56 7.63 -12.01
N ILE A 51 -5.85 7.32 -10.75
CA ILE A 51 -6.80 6.27 -10.32
C ILE A 51 -8.01 6.85 -9.58
N ASN A 52 -8.24 8.16 -9.64
CA ASN A 52 -9.48 8.79 -9.20
C ASN A 52 -10.60 8.61 -10.24
N ALA A 53 -11.83 8.92 -9.83
CA ALA A 53 -12.97 8.99 -10.73
C ALA A 53 -12.69 9.98 -11.87
N TYR A 54 -12.96 9.57 -13.10
CA TYR A 54 -12.61 10.32 -14.33
C TYR A 54 -11.11 10.62 -14.49
N GLY A 55 -10.25 9.86 -13.80
CA GLY A 55 -8.80 9.94 -13.91
C GLY A 55 -8.26 9.45 -15.24
N ILE A 56 -6.93 9.41 -15.35
CA ILE A 56 -6.28 8.95 -16.58
C ILE A 56 -6.63 7.47 -16.87
N ILE A 57 -6.69 6.59 -15.86
CA ILE A 57 -6.97 5.16 -16.10
C ILE A 57 -8.40 4.95 -16.63
N GLU A 58 -9.41 5.57 -16.02
CA GLU A 58 -10.80 5.38 -16.44
C GLU A 58 -11.10 5.98 -17.83
N ARG A 59 -10.32 6.96 -18.28
CA ARG A 59 -10.52 7.59 -19.60
C ARG A 59 -9.74 6.91 -20.73
N SER A 60 -8.64 6.24 -20.40
CA SER A 60 -7.71 5.70 -21.41
C SER A 60 -7.86 4.20 -21.63
N PHE A 61 -8.52 3.47 -20.73
CA PHE A 61 -8.66 2.01 -20.81
C PHE A 61 -10.12 1.58 -20.93
N SER A 62 -10.36 0.47 -21.65
CA SER A 62 -11.69 -0.10 -21.91
C SER A 62 -12.57 -0.39 -20.67
N PRO A 63 -12.04 -0.70 -19.47
CA PRO A 63 -12.88 -0.92 -18.29
C PRO A 63 -13.54 0.34 -17.74
N HIS A 64 -13.14 1.54 -18.18
CA HIS A 64 -13.70 2.82 -17.73
C HIS A 64 -13.81 2.92 -16.19
N THR A 65 -15.03 3.14 -15.66
CA THR A 65 -15.33 3.23 -14.23
C THR A 65 -15.13 1.93 -13.47
N TYR A 66 -15.10 0.79 -14.16
CA TYR A 66 -14.86 -0.53 -13.54
C TYR A 66 -13.39 -0.79 -13.23
N SER A 67 -12.47 0.09 -13.68
CA SER A 67 -11.03 -0.07 -13.47
C SER A 67 -10.65 -0.21 -11.99
N MET A 68 -11.34 0.50 -11.09
CA MET A 68 -11.10 0.40 -9.65
C MET A 68 -11.67 -0.88 -9.03
N GLU A 69 -12.82 -1.34 -9.50
CA GLU A 69 -13.43 -2.61 -9.05
C GLU A 69 -12.56 -3.81 -9.46
N LEU A 70 -12.03 -3.80 -10.69
CA LEU A 70 -11.12 -4.82 -11.17
C LEU A 70 -9.87 -4.96 -10.28
N ARG A 71 -9.34 -3.83 -9.79
CA ARG A 71 -8.20 -3.87 -8.85
C ARG A 71 -8.58 -4.54 -7.53
N LEU A 72 -9.76 -4.24 -7.00
CA LEU A 72 -10.23 -4.84 -5.74
C LEU A 72 -10.41 -6.35 -5.88
N VAL A 73 -11.04 -6.80 -6.96
CA VAL A 73 -11.23 -8.23 -7.27
C VAL A 73 -9.89 -8.94 -7.42
N ALA A 74 -8.93 -8.33 -8.12
CA ALA A 74 -7.58 -8.88 -8.25
C ALA A 74 -6.87 -9.00 -6.89
N TYR A 75 -7.02 -8.01 -6.01
CA TYR A 75 -6.43 -8.06 -4.67
C TYR A 75 -7.05 -9.15 -3.79
N ASP A 76 -8.38 -9.34 -3.88
CA ASP A 76 -9.10 -10.32 -3.08
C ASP A 76 -8.87 -11.76 -3.56
N GLN A 77 -8.90 -11.98 -4.88
CA GLN A 77 -8.95 -13.34 -5.45
C GLN A 77 -7.61 -13.86 -5.94
N ILE A 78 -6.67 -12.97 -6.30
CA ILE A 78 -5.42 -13.34 -6.97
C ILE A 78 -4.21 -13.04 -6.08
N TRP A 79 -4.19 -11.90 -5.40
CA TRP A 79 -3.00 -11.46 -4.69
C TRP A 79 -2.69 -12.33 -3.47
N ARG A 80 -1.45 -12.83 -3.44
CA ARG A 80 -0.92 -13.67 -2.36
C ARG A 80 0.57 -13.39 -2.19
N PHE A 81 1.01 -13.15 -0.95
CA PHE A 81 2.40 -12.80 -0.67
C PHE A 81 3.39 -13.93 -0.98
N ASP A 82 3.00 -15.18 -0.72
CA ASP A 82 3.85 -16.37 -0.88
C ASP A 82 4.19 -16.70 -2.34
N VAL A 83 3.43 -16.17 -3.30
CA VAL A 83 3.68 -16.36 -4.74
C VAL A 83 4.38 -15.16 -5.40
N GLN A 84 4.64 -14.06 -4.67
CA GLN A 84 5.31 -12.88 -5.25
C GLN A 84 6.82 -13.09 -5.46
N ALA A 85 7.40 -14.14 -4.89
CA ALA A 85 8.81 -14.46 -5.10
C ALA A 85 9.01 -14.98 -6.52
N LEU A 86 10.01 -14.44 -7.22
CA LEU A 86 10.29 -14.76 -8.63
C LEU A 86 10.29 -16.27 -8.96
N PRO A 87 10.86 -17.18 -8.14
CA PRO A 87 10.80 -18.60 -8.44
C PRO A 87 9.38 -19.19 -8.44
N ASN A 88 8.47 -18.66 -7.62
CA ASN A 88 7.09 -19.12 -7.53
C ASN A 88 6.19 -18.47 -8.59
N ASP A 89 6.53 -17.27 -9.08
CA ASP A 89 5.76 -16.56 -10.13
C ASP A 89 6.00 -17.15 -11.53
N LEU A 90 7.11 -17.86 -11.73
CA LEU A 90 7.51 -18.41 -13.04
C LEU A 90 7.07 -19.85 -13.31
N ILE A 91 6.41 -20.51 -12.35
CA ILE A 91 6.00 -21.94 -12.41
C ILE A 91 4.47 -22.03 -12.44
#